data_AF-A0A2D5XJZ8-F1
#
_entry.id   AF-A0A2D5XJZ8-F1
#
_cell.length_a   1.000
_cell.length_b   1.000
_cell.length_c   1.000
_cell.angle_alpha   90.00
_cell.angle_beta   90.00
_cell.angle_gamma   90.00
#
_symmetry.space_group_name_H-M   'P 1'
#
loop_
_entity.id
_entity.type
_entity.pdbx_description
1 polymer ?
#
loop_
_entity_poly.entity_id
_entity_poly.type
_entity_poly.pdbx_seq_one_letter_code
_entity_poly.pdbx_strand_id
1 'polypeptide(L)'
;MGVAAGLLTLGLIRPPDVLVDGRGKLLAVRTADGSLAVSSMRAAGFSRQVWHRRAGREDSPLVWPRHGLSQDGRLSCDGLGCIYRARGLTVALVGHPAALADDCRVADVVVSTVPVRRPCPSAKRVVDRFDLWREGGHALWLDGGRVRVESVDSGRGERPWVVRPEGAGKGRRR
;
A
#
# COMPACT_ATOMS: atom_id res chain seq x y z
N MET A 1 2.34 -40.73 6.29
CA MET A 1 1.72 -39.51 6.84
C MET A 1 2.56 -38.28 6.48
N GLY A 2 2.45 -37.77 5.25
CA GLY A 2 3.29 -36.66 4.77
C GLY A 2 2.59 -35.64 3.87
N VAL A 3 1.29 -35.84 3.59
CA VAL A 3 0.53 -34.97 2.68
C VAL A 3 -0.37 -33.98 3.44
N ALA A 4 -0.62 -34.21 4.74
CA ALA A 4 -1.50 -33.36 5.55
C ALA A 4 -0.86 -32.03 5.99
N ALA A 5 0.47 -31.96 6.11
CA ALA A 5 1.16 -30.75 6.58
C ALA A 5 1.26 -29.63 5.54
N GLY A 6 1.13 -29.94 4.24
CA GLY A 6 1.22 -28.94 3.16
C GLY A 6 -0.06 -28.12 2.95
N LEU A 7 -1.22 -28.66 3.34
CA LEU A 7 -2.51 -27.97 3.21
C LEU A 7 -2.74 -26.93 4.31
N LEU A 8 -2.12 -27.11 5.49
CA LEU A 8 -2.28 -26.22 6.64
C LEU A 8 -1.54 -24.87 6.49
N THR A 9 -0.53 -24.77 5.61
CA THR A 9 0.23 -23.52 5.43
C THR A 9 -0.50 -22.47 4.59
N LEU A 10 -1.50 -22.86 3.79
CA LEU A 10 -2.21 -21.93 2.89
C LEU A 10 -3.09 -20.91 3.65
N GLY A 11 -3.50 -21.22 4.89
CA GLY A 11 -4.37 -20.35 5.69
C GLY A 11 -3.66 -19.25 6.50
N LEU A 12 -2.32 -19.23 6.56
CA LEU A 12 -1.58 -18.35 7.48
C LEU A 12 -1.11 -17.03 6.88
N ILE A 13 -1.15 -16.86 5.55
CA ILE A 13 -0.64 -15.64 4.91
C ILE A 13 -1.76 -14.61 4.83
N ARG A 14 -1.77 -13.66 5.77
CA ARG A 14 -2.63 -12.48 5.69
C ARG A 14 -2.23 -11.66 4.45
N PRO A 15 -3.18 -11.36 3.54
CA PRO A 15 -2.88 -10.51 2.40
C PRO A 15 -2.79 -9.03 2.83
N PRO A 16 -2.12 -8.17 2.06
CA PRO A 16 -1.91 -6.77 2.43
C PRO A 16 -3.22 -5.98 2.45
N ASP A 17 -3.25 -4.91 3.25
CA ASP A 17 -4.36 -3.99 3.41
C ASP A 17 -4.29 -2.80 2.45
N VAL A 18 -3.07 -2.36 2.10
CA VAL A 18 -2.82 -1.29 1.13
C VAL A 18 -1.75 -1.72 0.14
N LEU A 19 -1.96 -1.40 -1.13
CA LEU A 19 -1.03 -1.65 -2.23
C LEU A 19 -0.82 -0.35 -3.03
N VAL A 20 0.39 -0.12 -3.48
CA VAL A 20 0.74 0.96 -4.41
C VAL A 20 1.75 0.46 -5.43
N ASP A 21 1.52 0.76 -6.71
CA ASP A 21 2.46 0.34 -7.76
C ASP A 21 3.69 1.27 -7.79
N GLY A 22 4.83 0.78 -8.29
CA GLY A 22 6.09 1.54 -8.26
C GLY A 22 6.10 2.84 -9.09
N ARG A 23 5.11 3.05 -9.97
CA ARG A 23 4.93 4.33 -10.68
C ARG A 23 3.95 5.26 -9.96
N GLY A 24 3.30 4.83 -8.88
CA GLY A 24 2.29 5.59 -8.16
C GLY A 24 1.04 5.90 -9.00
N LYS A 25 0.72 5.07 -10.00
CA LYS A 25 -0.43 5.28 -10.89
C LYS A 25 -1.70 4.56 -10.41
N LEU A 26 -1.53 3.56 -9.55
CA LEU A 26 -2.58 2.72 -9.02
C LEU A 26 -2.30 2.43 -7.55
N LEU A 27 -3.32 2.69 -6.75
CA LEU A 27 -3.38 2.27 -5.35
C LEU A 27 -4.56 1.31 -5.19
N ALA A 28 -4.47 0.47 -4.18
CA ALA A 28 -5.58 -0.38 -3.79
C ALA A 28 -5.65 -0.51 -2.27
N VAL A 29 -6.87 -0.69 -1.77
CA VAL A 29 -7.14 -1.00 -0.36
C VAL A 29 -8.03 -2.23 -0.25
N ARG A 30 -7.90 -2.95 0.86
CA ARG A 30 -8.76 -4.08 1.19
C ARG A 30 -10.05 -3.61 1.85
N THR A 31 -11.18 -4.07 1.34
CA THR A 31 -12.51 -3.78 1.92
C THR A 31 -12.83 -4.72 3.09
N ALA A 32 -13.91 -4.43 3.81
CA ALA A 32 -14.34 -5.22 4.98
C ALA A 32 -14.62 -6.70 4.68
N ASP A 33 -15.17 -6.99 3.52
CA ASP A 33 -15.46 -8.33 3.00
C ASP A 33 -14.21 -9.06 2.46
N GLY A 34 -13.05 -8.39 2.47
CA GLY A 34 -11.79 -8.92 1.96
C GLY A 34 -11.57 -8.73 0.46
N SER A 35 -12.48 -8.06 -0.25
CA SER A 35 -12.30 -7.66 -1.65
C SER A 35 -11.23 -6.57 -1.80
N LEU A 36 -10.86 -6.25 -3.04
CA LEU A 36 -9.87 -5.23 -3.35
C LEU A 36 -10.55 -4.06 -4.08
N ALA A 37 -10.45 -2.87 -3.49
CA ALA A 37 -10.90 -1.62 -4.10
C ALA A 37 -9.71 -0.85 -4.66
N VAL A 38 -9.77 -0.42 -5.92
CA VAL A 38 -8.67 0.25 -6.63
C VAL A 38 -8.98 1.71 -6.96
N SER A 39 -7.94 2.54 -6.99
CA SER A 39 -8.07 3.97 -7.30
C SER A 39 -8.41 4.25 -8.77
N SER A 40 -8.12 3.33 -9.69
CA SER A 40 -8.41 3.49 -11.11
C SER A 40 -8.56 2.15 -11.84
N MET A 41 -9.61 2.03 -12.65
CA MET A 41 -9.78 0.88 -13.55
C MET A 41 -8.96 1.01 -14.84
N ARG A 42 -8.54 2.23 -15.18
CA ARG A 42 -7.85 2.57 -16.44
C ARG A 42 -6.33 2.58 -16.31
N ALA A 43 -5.81 2.86 -15.13
CA ALA A 43 -4.37 2.93 -14.90
C ALA A 43 -3.78 1.56 -14.51
N ALA A 44 -2.50 1.36 -14.84
CA ALA A 44 -1.68 0.20 -14.46
C ALA A 44 -2.40 -1.17 -14.57
N GLY A 45 -3.00 -1.45 -15.74
CA GLY A 45 -3.81 -2.65 -15.96
C GLY A 45 -3.13 -3.97 -15.58
N PHE A 46 -1.83 -4.11 -15.85
CA PHE A 46 -1.06 -5.28 -15.43
C PHE A 46 -1.04 -5.44 -13.90
N SER A 47 -0.65 -4.40 -13.15
CA SER A 47 -0.64 -4.43 -11.68
C SER A 47 -2.01 -4.77 -11.12
N ARG A 48 -3.07 -4.13 -11.66
CA ARG A 48 -4.46 -4.40 -11.26
C ARG A 48 -4.84 -5.86 -11.45
N GLN A 49 -4.57 -6.44 -12.62
CA GLN A 49 -4.88 -7.84 -12.90
C GLN A 49 -4.12 -8.80 -11.98
N VAL A 50 -2.83 -8.54 -11.73
CA VAL A 50 -2.02 -9.37 -10.83
C VAL A 50 -2.55 -9.30 -9.39
N TRP A 51 -2.86 -8.11 -8.88
CA TRP A 51 -3.37 -7.94 -7.52
C TRP A 51 -4.74 -8.57 -7.35
N HIS A 52 -5.62 -8.37 -8.33
CA HIS A 52 -6.96 -8.94 -8.34
C HIS A 52 -6.93 -10.47 -8.33
N ARG A 53 -6.13 -11.08 -9.22
CA ARG A 53 -5.95 -12.55 -9.24
C ARG A 53 -5.43 -13.08 -7.91
N ARG A 54 -4.48 -12.38 -7.29
CA ARG A 54 -3.93 -12.75 -5.97
C ARG A 54 -4.93 -12.56 -4.82
N ALA A 55 -5.93 -11.72 -4.97
CA ALA A 55 -7.01 -11.58 -3.99
C ALA A 55 -8.00 -12.76 -4.03
N GLY A 56 -7.93 -13.63 -5.06
CA GLY A 56 -8.71 -14.86 -5.14
C GLY A 56 -10.22 -14.64 -5.30
N ARG A 57 -10.64 -13.53 -5.93
CA ARG A 57 -12.05 -13.20 -6.19
C ARG A 57 -12.32 -13.28 -7.69
N GLU A 58 -13.46 -13.87 -8.06
CA GLU A 58 -13.89 -13.97 -9.46
C GLU A 58 -14.51 -12.67 -9.96
N ASP A 59 -15.13 -11.88 -9.07
CA ASP A 59 -15.76 -10.60 -9.39
C ASP A 59 -14.75 -9.52 -9.75
N SER A 60 -15.14 -8.55 -10.58
CA SER A 60 -14.27 -7.41 -10.90
C SER A 60 -13.84 -6.61 -9.65
N PRO A 61 -12.63 -5.99 -9.64
CA PRO A 61 -12.22 -5.11 -8.54
C PRO A 61 -13.24 -4.00 -8.30
N LEU A 62 -13.45 -3.66 -7.03
CA LEU A 62 -14.22 -2.48 -6.67
C LEU A 62 -13.42 -1.22 -7.02
N VAL A 63 -14.12 -0.10 -7.22
CA VAL A 63 -13.50 1.19 -7.54
C VAL A 63 -13.72 2.14 -6.37
N TRP A 64 -12.71 2.94 -6.05
CA TRP A 64 -12.82 3.98 -5.03
C TRP A 64 -13.94 4.97 -5.38
N PRO A 65 -14.67 5.52 -4.38
CA PRO A 65 -15.57 6.62 -4.61
C PRO A 65 -14.76 7.83 -5.13
N ARG A 66 -15.33 8.61 -6.04
CA ARG A 66 -14.70 9.87 -6.47
C ARG A 66 -14.74 10.92 -5.37
N HIS A 67 -15.83 10.94 -4.61
CA HIS A 67 -16.05 11.79 -3.45
C HIS A 67 -16.92 11.04 -2.44
N GLY A 68 -16.69 11.26 -1.15
CA GLY A 68 -17.48 10.65 -0.08
C GLY A 68 -16.98 9.28 0.36
N LEU A 69 -17.85 8.50 0.99
CA LEU A 69 -17.51 7.23 1.64
C LEU A 69 -17.66 6.04 0.69
N SER A 70 -16.81 5.03 0.86
CA SER A 70 -17.01 3.70 0.30
C SER A 70 -18.21 3.01 0.94
N GLN A 71 -18.74 1.98 0.27
CA GLN A 71 -19.89 1.21 0.77
C GLN A 71 -19.66 0.63 2.18
N ASP A 72 -18.42 0.22 2.49
CA ASP A 72 -18.05 -0.32 3.80
C ASP A 72 -17.57 0.76 4.79
N GLY A 73 -17.62 2.04 4.41
CA GLY A 73 -17.24 3.18 5.24
C GLY A 73 -15.75 3.29 5.58
N ARG A 74 -14.90 2.37 5.10
CA ARG A 74 -13.47 2.34 5.43
C ARG A 74 -12.64 3.36 4.65
N LEU A 75 -13.11 3.76 3.47
CA LEU A 75 -12.41 4.69 2.60
C LEU A 75 -13.28 5.93 2.41
N SER A 76 -12.70 7.11 2.62
CA SER A 76 -13.34 8.40 2.34
C SER A 76 -12.48 9.18 1.39
N CYS A 77 -13.02 9.61 0.25
CA CYS A 77 -12.25 10.27 -0.81
C CYS A 77 -12.77 11.67 -1.11
N ASP A 78 -11.87 12.48 -1.64
CA ASP A 78 -12.14 13.75 -2.28
C ASP A 78 -11.26 13.91 -3.54
N GLY A 79 -11.24 15.11 -4.13
CA GLY A 79 -10.43 15.40 -5.32
C GLY A 79 -8.91 15.38 -5.09
N LEU A 80 -8.43 15.37 -3.85
CA LEU A 80 -7.01 15.46 -3.50
C LEU A 80 -6.42 14.11 -3.08
N GLY A 81 -7.24 13.25 -2.47
CA GLY A 81 -6.83 11.94 -2.00
C GLY A 81 -7.95 11.19 -1.28
N CYS A 82 -7.56 10.18 -0.51
CA CYS A 82 -8.49 9.44 0.32
C CYS A 82 -7.90 9.13 1.69
N ILE A 83 -8.76 9.04 2.70
CA ILE A 83 -8.44 8.51 4.02
C ILE A 83 -9.00 7.11 4.14
N TYR A 84 -8.12 6.14 4.40
CA TYR A 84 -8.45 4.74 4.65
C TYR A 84 -8.30 4.41 6.13
N ARG A 85 -9.32 3.79 6.73
CA ARG A 85 -9.34 3.38 8.13
C ARG A 85 -9.54 1.89 8.25
N ALA A 86 -8.53 1.22 8.81
CA ALA A 86 -8.60 -0.21 9.09
C ALA A 86 -7.65 -0.58 10.23
N ARG A 87 -8.02 -1.60 10.99
CA ARG A 87 -7.17 -2.20 12.03
C ARG A 87 -6.65 -1.18 13.07
N GLY A 88 -7.46 -0.16 13.37
CA GLY A 88 -7.13 0.91 14.31
C GLY A 88 -6.11 1.92 13.80
N LEU A 89 -5.82 1.94 12.50
CA LEU A 89 -4.91 2.89 11.87
C LEU A 89 -5.64 3.75 10.84
N THR A 90 -5.24 5.02 10.77
CA THR A 90 -5.65 5.95 9.72
C THR A 90 -4.52 6.09 8.71
N VAL A 91 -4.81 5.76 7.45
CA VAL A 91 -3.87 5.83 6.32
C VAL A 91 -4.33 6.91 5.35
N ALA A 92 -3.49 7.92 5.11
CA ALA A 92 -3.73 8.90 4.06
C ALA A 92 -3.15 8.41 2.73
N LEU A 93 -3.97 8.43 1.69
CA LEU A 93 -3.68 7.99 0.33
C LEU A 93 -3.68 9.24 -0.55
N VAL A 94 -2.51 9.85 -0.69
CA VAL A 94 -2.36 11.20 -1.22
C VAL A 94 -2.05 11.19 -2.71
N GLY A 95 -2.95 11.79 -3.49
CA GLY A 95 -2.78 11.98 -4.94
C GLY A 95 -2.33 13.39 -5.34
N HIS A 96 -2.52 14.38 -4.47
CA HIS A 96 -2.26 15.79 -4.76
C HIS A 96 -1.46 16.48 -3.64
N PRO A 97 -0.48 17.37 -3.95
CA PRO A 97 0.35 18.01 -2.93
C PRO A 97 -0.41 18.83 -1.90
N ALA A 98 -1.59 19.35 -2.26
CA ALA A 98 -2.44 20.14 -1.37
C ALA A 98 -2.96 19.33 -0.16
N ALA A 99 -3.13 18.01 -0.28
CA ALA A 99 -3.62 17.18 0.83
C ALA A 99 -2.56 16.97 1.93
N LEU A 100 -1.27 17.01 1.56
CA LEU A 100 -0.16 16.63 2.44
C LEU A 100 -0.11 17.44 3.73
N ALA A 101 -0.45 18.73 3.68
CA ALA A 101 -0.35 19.59 4.85
C ALA A 101 -1.26 19.12 6.00
N ASP A 102 -2.48 18.71 5.67
CA ASP A 102 -3.48 18.29 6.66
C ASP A 102 -3.33 16.79 6.97
N ASP A 103 -3.16 15.96 5.95
CA ASP A 103 -3.02 14.51 6.10
C ASP A 103 -1.82 14.11 6.96
N CYS A 104 -0.66 14.77 6.76
CA CYS A 104 0.54 14.52 7.56
C CYS A 104 0.34 14.80 9.06
N ARG A 105 -0.63 15.64 9.45
CA ARG A 105 -0.89 15.99 10.86
C ARG A 105 -1.82 15.00 11.54
N VAL A 106 -2.58 14.19 10.80
CA VAL A 106 -3.63 13.34 11.38
C VAL A 106 -3.47 11.86 11.08
N ALA A 107 -2.76 11.48 10.01
CA ALA A 107 -2.63 10.09 9.61
C ALA A 107 -1.50 9.37 10.35
N ASP A 108 -1.74 8.11 10.74
CA ASP A 108 -0.70 7.21 11.26
C ASP A 108 0.27 6.77 10.17
N VAL A 109 -0.20 6.69 8.92
CA VAL A 109 0.57 6.27 7.75
C VAL A 109 0.22 7.17 6.57
N VAL A 110 1.23 7.60 5.83
CA VAL A 110 1.02 8.36 4.58
C VAL A 110 1.58 7.57 3.42
N VAL A 111 0.74 7.28 2.43
CA VAL A 111 1.14 6.73 1.13
C VAL A 111 0.86 7.80 0.08
N SER A 112 1.91 8.36 -0.52
CA SER A 112 1.80 9.48 -1.44
C SER A 112 2.36 9.14 -2.81
N THR A 113 1.59 9.46 -3.85
CA THR A 113 2.05 9.36 -5.25
C THR A 113 2.76 10.64 -5.71
N VAL A 114 2.83 11.65 -4.84
CA VAL A 114 3.59 12.89 -5.03
C VAL A 114 4.72 12.97 -4.00
N PRO A 115 5.76 13.78 -4.24
CA PRO A 115 6.88 13.92 -3.30
C PRO A 115 6.46 14.52 -1.95
N VAL A 116 6.85 13.89 -0.85
CA VAL A 116 6.67 14.42 0.50
C VAL A 116 7.94 15.17 0.88
N ARG A 117 7.91 16.51 0.78
CA ARG A 117 9.11 17.36 0.99
C ARG A 117 9.34 17.78 2.44
N ARG A 118 8.33 17.63 3.29
CA ARG A 118 8.39 17.98 4.71
C ARG A 118 8.05 16.75 5.53
N PRO A 119 8.67 16.54 6.70
CA PRO A 119 8.31 15.44 7.58
C PRO A 119 6.82 15.46 7.91
N CYS A 120 6.17 14.30 7.87
CA CYS A 120 4.82 14.16 8.42
C CYS A 120 4.94 13.89 9.92
N PRO A 121 4.59 14.85 10.80
CA PRO A 121 4.87 14.73 12.23
C PRO A 121 4.11 13.61 12.93
N SER A 122 2.91 13.26 12.45
CA SER A 122 2.06 12.24 13.08
C SER A 122 2.23 10.84 12.49
N ALA A 123 2.87 10.74 11.32
CA ALA A 123 2.97 9.49 10.60
C ALA A 123 4.10 8.61 11.16
N LYS A 124 3.77 7.39 11.56
CA LYS A 124 4.72 6.33 11.94
C LYS A 124 5.49 5.82 10.73
N ARG A 125 4.87 5.87 9.54
CA ARG A 125 5.47 5.50 8.25
C ARG A 125 4.99 6.41 7.13
N VAL A 126 5.92 6.75 6.25
CA VAL A 126 5.65 7.47 5.00
C VAL A 126 6.22 6.62 3.87
N VAL A 127 5.42 6.41 2.82
CA VAL A 127 5.85 5.85 1.54
C VAL A 127 5.50 6.89 0.49
N ASP A 128 6.49 7.52 -0.11
CA ASP A 128 6.25 8.61 -1.07
C ASP A 128 6.73 8.31 -2.49
N ARG A 129 6.58 9.29 -3.38
CA ARG A 129 6.99 9.16 -4.79
C ARG A 129 8.46 8.77 -4.98
N PHE A 130 9.36 9.21 -4.10
CA PHE A 130 10.78 8.86 -4.17
C PHE A 130 11.02 7.42 -3.72
N ASP A 131 10.32 6.95 -2.69
CA ASP A 131 10.36 5.54 -2.27
C ASP A 131 9.86 4.63 -3.39
N LEU A 132 8.74 5.00 -4.03
CA LEU A 132 8.20 4.25 -5.17
C LEU A 132 9.20 4.17 -6.34
N TRP A 133 9.94 5.26 -6.59
CA TRP A 133 10.94 5.30 -7.65
C TRP A 133 12.17 4.44 -7.31
N ARG A 134 12.66 4.47 -6.06
CA ARG A 134 13.85 3.72 -5.64
C ARG A 134 13.58 2.24 -5.44
N GLU A 135 12.45 1.91 -4.81
CA GLU A 135 12.20 0.57 -4.26
C GLU A 135 11.09 -0.19 -4.99
N GLY A 136 10.41 0.45 -5.94
CA GLY A 136 9.30 -0.13 -6.70
C GLY A 136 7.97 -0.03 -5.96
N GLY A 137 7.07 -0.98 -6.21
CA GLY A 137 5.75 -0.99 -5.55
C GLY A 137 5.86 -1.42 -4.08
N HIS A 138 4.90 -0.97 -3.27
CA HIS A 138 4.84 -1.28 -1.85
C HIS A 138 3.54 -1.99 -1.48
N ALA A 139 3.65 -2.90 -0.53
CA ALA A 139 2.54 -3.57 0.14
C ALA A 139 2.61 -3.26 1.63
N LEU A 140 1.47 -2.89 2.22
CA LEU A 140 1.36 -2.55 3.62
C LEU A 140 0.37 -3.48 4.31
N TRP A 141 0.76 -3.97 5.47
CA TRP A 141 -0.08 -4.75 6.38
C TRP A 141 -0.27 -3.94 7.67
N LEU A 142 -1.53 -3.78 8.06
CA LEU A 142 -1.96 -3.05 9.23
C LEU A 142 -2.31 -4.05 10.33
N ASP A 143 -1.70 -3.91 11.49
CA ASP A 143 -1.85 -4.88 12.58
C ASP A 143 -1.84 -4.22 13.96
N GLY A 144 -3.02 -4.04 14.55
CA GLY A 144 -3.18 -3.57 15.94
C GLY A 144 -2.36 -2.32 16.26
N GLY A 145 -2.41 -1.30 15.40
CA GLY A 145 -1.65 -0.04 15.58
C GLY A 145 -0.21 -0.05 15.05
N ARG A 146 0.27 -1.19 14.52
CA ARG A 146 1.55 -1.33 13.82
C ARG A 146 1.33 -1.44 12.32
N VAL A 147 2.33 -1.01 11.56
CA VAL A 147 2.36 -1.12 10.11
C VAL A 147 3.64 -1.84 9.69
N ARG A 148 3.49 -2.91 8.90
CA ARG A 148 4.60 -3.55 8.18
C ARG A 148 4.52 -3.11 6.72
N VAL A 149 5.65 -2.68 6.18
CA VAL A 149 5.78 -2.23 4.80
C VAL A 149 6.82 -3.13 4.12
N GLU A 150 6.48 -3.65 2.95
CA GLU A 150 7.43 -4.34 2.07
C GLU A 150 7.42 -3.70 0.70
N SER A 151 8.60 -3.50 0.13
CA SER A 151 8.80 -3.01 -1.23
C SER A 151 9.25 -4.14 -2.15
N VAL A 152 9.06 -3.98 -3.46
CA VAL A 152 9.56 -4.94 -4.46
C VAL A 152 11.06 -5.17 -4.28
N ASP A 153 11.83 -4.11 -4.02
CA ASP A 153 13.26 -4.23 -3.79
C ASP A 153 13.60 -5.06 -2.54
N SER A 154 12.91 -4.82 -1.42
CA SER A 154 13.11 -5.60 -0.20
C SER A 154 12.82 -7.09 -0.39
N GLY A 155 11.82 -7.43 -1.20
CA GLY A 155 11.46 -8.82 -1.51
C GLY A 155 12.42 -9.52 -2.48
N ARG A 156 13.21 -8.78 -3.26
CA ARG A 156 14.25 -9.38 -4.13
C ARG A 156 15.40 -9.97 -3.33
N GLY A 157 15.70 -9.40 -2.15
CA GLY A 157 16.82 -9.81 -1.30
C GLY A 157 18.18 -9.43 -1.89
N GLU A 158 19.26 -9.97 -1.33
CA GLU A 158 20.65 -9.67 -1.71
C GLU A 158 21.15 -10.58 -2.84
N ARG A 159 20.45 -10.58 -3.96
CA ARG A 159 20.85 -11.40 -5.12
C ARG A 159 22.00 -10.72 -5.89
N PRO A 160 23.02 -11.45 -6.36
CA PRO A 160 24.21 -10.87 -7.01
C PRO A 160 23.94 -10.00 -8.26
N TRP A 161 22.79 -10.17 -8.91
CA TRP A 161 22.39 -9.40 -10.10
C TRP A 161 21.50 -8.19 -9.77
N VAL A 162 21.26 -7.88 -8.49
CA VAL A 162 20.56 -6.67 -8.07
C VAL A 162 21.58 -5.54 -7.96
N VAL A 163 21.57 -4.62 -8.92
CA VAL A 163 22.41 -3.42 -8.90
C VAL A 163 21.91 -2.50 -7.78
N ARG A 164 22.67 -2.38 -6.68
CA ARG A 164 22.41 -1.40 -5.62
C ARG A 164 23.23 -0.13 -5.91
N PRO A 165 22.63 1.07 -5.81
CA PRO A 165 23.40 2.31 -5.83
C PRO A 165 24.40 2.29 -4.67
N GLU A 166 25.68 2.58 -4.95
CA GLU A 166 26.70 2.69 -3.92
C GLU A 166 26.30 3.77 -2.91
N GLY A 167 26.05 3.37 -1.65
CA GLY A 167 25.65 4.27 -0.56
C GLY A 167 24.42 3.84 0.25
N ALA A 168 23.57 2.93 -0.26
CA ALA A 168 22.35 2.49 0.45
C ALA A 168 22.59 1.60 1.69
N GLY A 169 23.84 1.17 1.94
CA GLY A 169 24.20 0.25 3.03
C GLY A 169 24.68 0.91 4.34
N LYS A 170 24.99 2.21 4.35
CA LYS A 170 25.49 2.90 5.56
C LYS A 170 24.34 3.61 6.28
N GLY A 171 23.48 2.85 6.96
CA GLY A 171 22.44 3.49 7.79
C GLY A 171 21.63 2.57 8.70
N ARG A 172 21.77 1.26 8.60
CA ARG A 172 21.01 0.30 9.41
C ARG A 172 21.90 -0.51 10.34
N ARG A 173 22.63 0.19 11.22
CA ARG A 173 23.24 -0.38 12.43
C ARG A 173 23.26 0.67 13.55
N ARG A 174 22.20 0.69 14.35
CA ARG A 174 22.16 0.79 15.83
C ARG A 174 20.76 1.20 16.26
#